data_AF-A0A7K0ZGK9-F1
#
_entry.id   AF-A0A7K0ZGK9-F1
#
_cell.length_a   1.000
_cell.length_b   1.000
_cell.length_c   1.000
_cell.angle_alpha   90.00
_cell.angle_beta   90.00
_cell.angle_gamma   90.00
#
_symmetry.space_group_name_H-M   'P 1'
#
loop_
_entity.id
_entity.type
_entity.pdbx_description
1 polymer ?
#
loop_
_entity_poly.entity_id
_entity_poly.type
_entity_poly.pdbx_seq_one_letter_code
_entity_poly.pdbx_strand_id
1 'polypeptide(L)'
;MARALVPVLGGIAFFVVFFAGLWVVATVINDRATPTSSVANKVFEVGKVESMAKAVAEDGPLLFPDLKSPDGVRSIVLDHTGTDIAKGWRAYYGYPADLDASCLVTHKQGTRTFTDCNGRTISVDQLEKPVNVRPIVENRKTLYIDLRGISATSTTAP
;
A
#
# COMPACT_ATOMS: atom_id res chain seq x y z
N MET A 1 14.19 -56.64 26.30
CA MET A 1 14.22 -55.17 26.10
C MET A 1 14.85 -54.71 24.77
N ALA A 2 15.50 -55.58 23.98
CA ALA A 2 16.15 -55.18 22.71
C ALA A 2 15.19 -55.00 21.51
N ARG A 3 13.97 -55.56 21.55
CA ARG A 3 13.02 -55.53 20.41
C ARG A 3 12.28 -54.20 20.21
N ALA A 4 12.21 -53.35 21.24
CA ALA A 4 11.58 -52.03 21.15
C ALA A 4 12.56 -50.92 20.69
N LEU A 5 13.86 -51.13 20.83
CA LEU A 5 14.90 -50.15 20.46
C LEU A 5 15.11 -50.06 18.95
N VAL A 6 14.93 -51.17 18.23
CA VAL A 6 15.12 -51.24 16.77
C VAL A 6 14.16 -50.31 16.00
N PRO A 7 12.83 -50.32 16.22
CA PRO A 7 11.94 -49.41 15.50
C PRO A 7 12.12 -47.94 15.92
N VAL A 8 12.49 -47.68 17.18
CA VAL A 8 12.74 -46.31 17.67
C VAL A 8 14.00 -45.71 17.03
N LEU A 9 15.11 -46.45 17.01
CA LEU A 9 16.34 -45.99 16.37
C LEU A 9 16.18 -45.85 14.86
N GLY A 10 15.43 -46.75 14.21
CA GLY A 10 15.10 -46.64 12.79
C GLY A 10 14.27 -45.38 12.48
N GLY A 11 13.26 -45.07 13.32
CA GLY A 11 12.48 -43.85 13.20
C GLY A 11 13.32 -42.58 13.37
N ILE A 12 14.18 -42.54 14.40
CA ILE A 12 15.08 -41.40 14.64
C ILE A 12 16.02 -41.19 13.44
N ALA A 13 16.63 -42.26 12.94
CA ALA A 13 17.52 -42.17 11.77
C ALA A 13 16.78 -41.63 10.54
N PHE A 14 15.55 -42.06 10.30
CA PHE A 14 14.72 -41.55 9.21
C PHE A 14 14.45 -40.05 9.34
N PHE A 15 14.03 -39.57 10.52
CA PHE A 15 13.74 -38.14 10.72
C PHE A 15 15.00 -37.27 10.60
N VAL A 16 16.16 -37.74 11.06
CA VAL A 16 17.43 -37.02 10.90
C VAL A 16 17.78 -36.86 9.42
N VAL A 17 17.65 -37.93 8.63
CA VAL A 17 17.92 -37.89 7.18
C VAL A 17 16.89 -37.01 6.46
N PHE A 18 15.61 -37.13 6.81
CA PHE A 18 14.54 -36.33 6.22
C PHE A 18 14.72 -34.84 6.50
N PHE A 19 15.04 -34.48 7.75
CA PHE A 19 15.31 -33.09 8.14
C PHE A 19 16.54 -32.53 7.43
N ALA A 20 17.63 -33.31 7.34
CA ALA A 20 18.81 -32.90 6.59
C ALA A 20 18.51 -32.68 5.09
N GLY A 21 17.69 -33.55 4.50
CA GLY A 21 17.22 -33.38 3.11
C GLY A 21 16.41 -32.11 2.92
N LEU A 22 15.45 -31.84 3.81
CA LEU A 22 14.66 -30.61 3.79
C LEU A 22 15.55 -29.36 4.00
N TRP A 23 16.55 -29.43 4.88
CA TRP A 23 17.49 -28.33 5.11
C TRP A 23 18.28 -27.99 3.85
N VAL A 24 18.80 -29.00 3.13
CA VAL A 24 19.53 -28.81 1.87
C VAL A 24 18.62 -28.22 0.78
N VAL A 25 17.39 -28.71 0.67
CA VAL A 25 16.41 -28.14 -0.27
C VAL A 25 16.11 -26.68 0.09
N ALA A 26 15.95 -26.37 1.37
CA ALA A 26 15.71 -25.01 1.85
C ALA A 26 16.88 -24.08 1.52
N THR A 27 18.15 -24.48 1.70
CA THR A 27 19.30 -23.64 1.36
C THR A 27 19.35 -23.33 -0.14
N VAL A 28 19.08 -24.32 -1.00
CA VAL A 28 19.08 -24.12 -2.46
C VAL A 28 17.94 -23.20 -2.92
N ILE A 29 16.77 -23.32 -2.32
CA ILE A 29 15.62 -22.46 -2.64
C ILE A 29 15.86 -21.04 -2.11
N ASN A 30 16.40 -20.90 -0.91
CA ASN A 30 16.64 -19.61 -0.27
C ASN A 30 17.74 -18.80 -0.99
N ASP A 31 18.79 -19.45 -1.52
CA ASP A 31 19.82 -18.78 -2.32
C ASP A 31 19.31 -18.25 -3.67
N ARG A 32 18.18 -18.79 -4.18
CA ARG A 32 17.53 -18.33 -5.42
C ARG A 32 16.37 -17.37 -5.17
N ALA A 33 15.92 -17.25 -3.94
CA ALA A 33 14.91 -16.28 -3.56
C ALA A 33 15.58 -14.90 -3.42
N THR A 34 15.56 -14.11 -4.49
CA THR A 34 15.67 -12.66 -4.31
C THR A 34 14.51 -12.24 -3.40
N PRO A 35 14.75 -11.57 -2.27
CA PRO A 35 13.69 -11.14 -1.39
C PRO A 35 12.86 -10.06 -2.09
N THR A 36 11.87 -10.45 -2.87
CA THR A 36 10.72 -9.60 -3.21
C THR A 36 9.78 -9.57 -2.00
N SER A 37 10.31 -9.20 -0.83
CA SER A 37 9.51 -8.88 0.33
C SER A 37 8.89 -7.50 0.13
N SER A 38 7.80 -7.45 -0.63
CA SER A 38 6.85 -6.32 -0.68
C SER A 38 6.15 -6.08 0.67
N VAL A 39 6.39 -6.91 1.67
CA VAL A 39 5.72 -6.93 2.99
C VAL A 39 6.15 -5.77 3.91
N ALA A 40 7.18 -5.00 3.57
CA ALA A 40 7.58 -3.80 4.31
C ALA A 40 7.71 -2.55 3.42
N ASN A 41 7.18 -2.58 2.20
CA ASN A 41 7.35 -1.45 1.33
C ASN A 41 6.39 -0.34 1.76
N LYS A 42 6.96 0.75 2.29
CA LYS A 42 6.27 2.01 2.56
C LYS A 42 5.89 2.73 1.25
N VAL A 43 5.78 2.01 0.14
CA VAL A 43 5.48 2.50 -1.20
C VAL A 43 4.37 1.60 -1.74
N PHE A 44 3.22 2.19 -1.98
CA PHE A 44 2.03 1.51 -2.50
C PHE A 44 2.00 1.60 -4.02
N GLU A 45 1.94 0.46 -4.71
CA GLU A 45 1.77 0.43 -6.17
C GLU A 45 0.31 0.70 -6.53
N VAL A 46 0.08 1.77 -7.29
CA VAL A 46 -1.26 2.14 -7.76
C VAL A 46 -1.60 1.38 -9.04
N GLY A 47 -0.64 1.27 -9.95
CA GLY A 47 -0.80 0.55 -11.22
C GLY A 47 -0.09 1.23 -12.39
N LYS A 48 -0.47 0.86 -13.61
CA LYS A 48 0.12 1.41 -14.84
C LYS A 48 -0.21 2.90 -14.98
N VAL A 49 0.81 3.73 -15.14
CA VAL A 49 0.64 5.19 -15.13
C VAL A 49 -0.27 5.69 -16.24
N GLU A 50 -0.23 5.07 -17.43
CA GLU A 50 -1.12 5.39 -18.56
C GLU A 50 -2.59 5.13 -18.19
N SER A 51 -2.86 3.96 -17.59
CA SER A 51 -4.21 3.56 -17.22
C SER A 51 -4.76 4.47 -16.12
N MET A 52 -3.92 4.84 -15.15
CA MET A 52 -4.32 5.72 -14.05
C MET A 52 -4.54 7.14 -14.53
N ALA A 53 -3.66 7.68 -15.39
CA ALA A 53 -3.86 9.01 -15.98
C ALA A 53 -5.15 9.08 -16.80
N LYS A 54 -5.44 8.03 -17.58
CA LYS A 54 -6.70 7.91 -18.31
C LYS A 54 -7.91 7.86 -17.37
N ALA A 55 -7.87 7.02 -16.35
CA ALA A 55 -8.94 6.94 -15.35
C ALA A 55 -9.19 8.30 -14.67
N VAL A 56 -8.14 9.03 -14.32
CA VAL A 56 -8.30 10.37 -13.73
C VAL A 56 -8.89 11.39 -14.71
N ALA A 57 -8.55 11.29 -15.99
CA ALA A 57 -9.09 12.16 -17.02
C ALA A 57 -10.58 11.89 -17.30
N GLU A 58 -11.02 10.63 -17.21
CA GLU A 58 -12.40 10.22 -17.50
C GLU A 58 -13.31 10.26 -16.25
N ASP A 59 -12.85 9.70 -15.14
CA ASP A 59 -13.63 9.48 -13.92
C ASP A 59 -13.32 10.47 -12.80
N GLY A 60 -12.23 11.25 -12.92
CA GLY A 60 -11.77 12.17 -11.89
C GLY A 60 -10.75 11.55 -10.91
N PRO A 61 -10.34 12.31 -9.88
CA PRO A 61 -9.27 11.89 -8.97
C PRO A 61 -9.57 10.55 -8.27
N LEU A 62 -8.53 9.76 -8.03
CA LEU A 62 -8.64 8.45 -7.40
C LEU A 62 -8.63 8.61 -5.87
N LEU A 63 -9.71 8.19 -5.19
CA LEU A 63 -9.80 8.17 -3.73
C LEU A 63 -9.44 6.78 -3.19
N PHE A 64 -8.36 6.72 -2.41
CA PHE A 64 -7.91 5.53 -1.70
C PHE A 64 -8.26 5.66 -0.21
N PRO A 65 -9.25 4.92 0.31
CA PRO A 65 -9.60 4.97 1.72
C PRO A 65 -8.50 4.34 2.60
N ASP A 66 -8.37 4.79 3.85
CA ASP A 66 -7.53 4.11 4.84
C ASP A 66 -8.14 2.74 5.18
N LEU A 67 -7.48 1.66 4.75
CA LEU A 67 -7.91 0.30 5.05
C LEU A 67 -7.38 -0.23 6.40
N LYS A 68 -6.49 0.51 7.07
CA LYS A 68 -5.89 0.10 8.35
C LYS A 68 -6.69 0.63 9.54
N SER A 69 -7.31 1.79 9.42
CA SER A 69 -7.97 2.48 10.53
C SER A 69 -9.39 2.88 10.17
N PRO A 70 -10.38 2.65 11.05
CA PRO A 70 -11.77 3.00 10.79
C PRO A 70 -12.04 4.51 10.76
N ASP A 71 -11.12 5.32 11.28
CA ASP A 71 -11.21 6.78 11.30
C ASP A 71 -10.82 7.42 9.95
N GLY A 72 -10.29 6.66 8.99
CA GLY A 72 -10.04 7.15 7.64
C GLY A 72 -8.92 8.19 7.50
N VAL A 73 -8.15 8.47 8.55
CA VAL A 73 -7.22 9.62 8.63
C VAL A 73 -6.13 9.57 7.56
N ARG A 74 -5.77 8.37 7.07
CA ARG A 74 -4.79 8.20 5.98
C ARG A 74 -5.42 7.99 4.61
N SER A 75 -6.69 8.35 4.43
CA SER A 75 -7.30 8.32 3.10
C SER A 75 -6.57 9.32 2.20
N ILE A 76 -6.22 8.88 0.99
CA ILE A 76 -5.42 9.67 0.04
C ILE A 76 -6.23 9.86 -1.23
N VAL A 77 -6.29 11.09 -1.70
CA VAL A 77 -6.79 11.43 -3.04
C VAL A 77 -5.58 11.64 -3.95
N LEU A 78 -5.56 10.94 -5.07
CA LEU A 78 -4.54 11.06 -6.10
C LEU A 78 -5.13 11.68 -7.35
N ASP A 79 -4.51 12.77 -7.79
CA ASP A 79 -4.97 13.54 -8.93
C ASP A 79 -3.86 13.74 -9.96
N HIS A 80 -4.25 13.91 -11.21
CA HIS A 80 -3.39 14.14 -12.36
C HIS A 80 -3.91 15.33 -13.17
N THR A 81 -2.97 16.16 -13.62
CA THR A 81 -3.23 17.33 -14.44
C THR A 81 -2.23 17.42 -15.59
N GLY A 82 -2.69 17.87 -16.76
CA GLY A 82 -1.86 18.03 -17.94
C GLY A 82 -1.82 16.79 -18.84
N THR A 83 -1.03 16.88 -19.91
CA THR A 83 -0.99 15.88 -20.99
C THR A 83 0.14 14.86 -20.86
N ASP A 84 1.18 15.16 -20.07
CA ASP A 84 2.27 14.22 -19.82
C ASP A 84 1.87 13.25 -18.70
N ILE A 85 1.66 11.99 -19.06
CA ILE A 85 1.31 10.91 -18.14
C ILE A 85 2.30 10.74 -16.98
N ALA A 86 3.57 11.15 -17.15
CA ALA A 86 4.59 10.99 -16.13
C ALA A 86 4.74 12.22 -15.21
N LYS A 87 4.03 13.32 -15.47
CA LYS A 87 4.12 14.57 -14.72
C LYS A 87 2.74 15.05 -14.29
N GLY A 88 2.68 16.02 -13.37
CA GLY A 88 1.41 16.64 -12.96
C GLY A 88 0.59 15.83 -11.95
N TRP A 89 1.13 14.73 -11.43
CA TRP A 89 0.57 13.97 -10.32
C TRP A 89 0.67 14.73 -9.00
N ARG A 90 -0.42 14.74 -8.23
CA ARG A 90 -0.51 15.36 -6.90
C ARG A 90 -1.31 14.46 -5.97
N ALA A 91 -0.87 14.39 -4.71
CA ALA A 91 -1.60 13.70 -3.66
C ALA A 91 -2.20 14.73 -2.69
N TYR A 92 -3.37 14.40 -2.14
CA TYR A 92 -4.08 15.13 -1.10
C TYR A 92 -4.57 14.13 -0.05
N TYR A 93 -4.90 14.57 1.15
CA TYR A 93 -5.67 13.75 2.07
C TYR A 93 -7.16 13.81 1.74
N GLY A 94 -7.90 12.79 2.16
CA GLY A 94 -9.34 12.66 1.96
C GLY A 94 -10.20 13.53 2.88
N TYR A 95 -9.73 14.71 3.28
CA TYR A 95 -10.47 15.68 4.10
C TYR A 95 -10.12 17.12 3.68
N PRO A 96 -11.02 18.10 3.93
CA PRO A 96 -10.80 19.51 3.57
C PRO A 96 -9.64 20.14 4.34
N ALA A 97 -8.92 21.08 3.74
CA ALA A 97 -7.81 21.78 4.41
C ALA A 97 -8.27 22.72 5.56
N ASP A 98 -9.56 23.10 5.57
CA ASP A 98 -10.15 23.95 6.59
C ASP A 98 -10.78 23.16 7.76
N LEU A 99 -10.75 21.83 7.69
CA LEU A 99 -11.33 20.93 8.69
C LEU A 99 -10.32 19.84 9.09
N ASP A 100 -10.64 19.11 10.16
CA ASP A 100 -9.80 17.99 10.59
C ASP A 100 -10.15 16.67 9.87
N ALA A 101 -9.31 15.67 10.10
CA ALA A 101 -9.38 14.36 9.45
C ALA A 101 -10.64 13.53 9.79
N SER A 102 -11.46 13.95 10.75
CA SER A 102 -12.77 13.32 11.00
C SER A 102 -13.80 13.65 9.91
N CYS A 103 -13.60 14.74 9.15
CA CYS A 103 -14.48 15.14 8.06
C CYS A 103 -14.04 14.54 6.73
N LEU A 104 -14.24 13.24 6.56
CA LEU A 104 -13.88 12.55 5.33
C LEU A 104 -14.77 12.99 4.15
N VAL A 105 -14.16 13.06 2.97
CA VAL A 105 -14.85 13.43 1.73
C VAL A 105 -15.30 12.22 0.93
N THR A 106 -16.38 12.39 0.17
CA THR A 106 -16.85 11.43 -0.82
C THR A 106 -16.64 12.00 -2.22
N HIS A 107 -16.03 11.21 -3.11
CA HIS A 107 -15.79 11.63 -4.49
C HIS A 107 -17.08 11.61 -5.31
N LYS A 108 -17.31 12.67 -6.10
CA LYS A 108 -18.35 12.69 -7.13
C LYS A 108 -17.75 12.17 -8.44
N GLN A 109 -18.02 10.91 -8.76
CA GLN A 109 -17.51 10.25 -9.97
C GLN A 109 -17.76 11.07 -11.25
N GLY A 110 -16.80 11.02 -12.17
CA GLY A 110 -16.80 11.80 -13.41
C GLY A 110 -16.49 13.28 -13.21
N THR A 111 -16.13 13.70 -11.99
CA THR A 111 -15.82 15.09 -11.68
C THR A 111 -14.52 15.22 -10.89
N ARG A 112 -14.01 16.44 -10.79
CA ARG A 112 -12.86 16.79 -9.91
C ARG A 112 -13.32 17.42 -8.59
N THR A 113 -14.50 17.01 -8.12
CA THR A 113 -15.14 17.57 -6.92
C THR A 113 -15.52 16.48 -5.92
N PHE A 114 -15.64 16.89 -4.66
CA PHE A 114 -15.96 16.04 -3.54
C PHE A 114 -17.09 16.65 -2.72
N THR A 115 -17.84 15.80 -2.02
CA THR A 115 -18.76 16.21 -0.96
C THR A 115 -18.09 15.98 0.39
N ASP A 116 -18.01 17.00 1.24
CA ASP A 116 -17.49 16.84 2.60
C ASP A 116 -18.58 16.40 3.60
N CYS A 117 -18.19 16.16 4.85
CA CYS A 117 -19.11 15.73 5.91
C CYS A 117 -20.24 16.73 6.22
N ASN A 118 -20.07 18.02 5.85
CA ASN A 118 -21.06 19.07 6.01
C ASN A 118 -21.98 19.21 4.77
N GLY A 119 -21.80 18.37 3.76
CA GLY A 119 -22.53 18.42 2.50
C GLY A 119 -22.04 19.50 1.53
N ARG A 120 -20.92 20.18 1.82
CA ARG A 120 -20.33 21.17 0.91
C ARG A 120 -19.72 20.45 -0.29
N THR A 121 -19.86 21.04 -1.47
CA THR A 121 -19.12 20.60 -2.66
C THR A 121 -17.81 21.37 -2.75
N ILE A 122 -16.69 20.67 -2.73
CA ILE A 122 -15.35 21.25 -2.76
C ILE A 122 -14.53 20.68 -3.92
N SER A 123 -13.56 21.44 -4.41
CA SER A 123 -12.62 20.98 -5.43
C SER A 123 -11.40 20.28 -4.82
N VAL A 124 -10.67 19.55 -5.65
CA VAL A 124 -9.48 18.80 -5.24
C VAL A 124 -8.39 19.67 -4.60
N ASP A 125 -8.25 20.92 -5.00
CA ASP A 125 -7.25 21.86 -4.46
C ASP A 125 -7.61 22.43 -3.08
N GLN A 126 -8.84 22.23 -2.63
CA GLN A 126 -9.32 22.58 -1.28
C GLN A 126 -9.11 21.45 -0.27
N LEU A 127 -8.61 20.30 -0.71
CA LEU A 127 -8.24 19.20 0.18
C LEU A 127 -6.89 19.44 0.85
N GLU A 128 -6.71 18.85 2.03
CA GLU A 128 -5.46 18.99 2.79
C GLU A 128 -4.27 18.39 2.03
N LYS A 129 -3.12 19.09 2.04
CA LYS A 129 -1.93 18.67 1.31
C LYS A 129 -1.02 17.83 2.23
N PRO A 130 -0.70 16.58 1.87
CA PRO A 130 0.18 15.76 2.66
C PRO A 130 1.62 16.28 2.60
N VAL A 131 2.25 16.42 3.77
CA VAL A 131 3.68 16.74 3.88
C VAL A 131 4.58 15.51 3.62
N ASN A 132 4.00 14.32 3.72
CA ASN A 132 4.70 13.05 3.84
C ASN A 132 4.26 11.97 2.84
N VAL A 133 3.33 12.29 1.94
CA VAL A 133 2.86 11.41 0.86
C VAL A 133 3.25 12.02 -0.47
N ARG A 134 3.91 11.25 -1.34
CA ARG A 134 4.34 11.73 -2.66
C ARG A 134 4.05 10.70 -3.75
N PRO A 135 3.44 11.10 -4.88
CA PRO A 135 3.36 10.22 -6.03
C PRO A 135 4.74 10.10 -6.70
N ILE A 136 5.09 8.89 -7.11
CA ILE A 136 6.34 8.57 -7.82
C ILE A 136 5.96 7.81 -9.08
N VAL A 137 6.39 8.32 -10.24
CA VAL A 137 6.28 7.59 -11.50
C VAL A 137 7.62 6.94 -11.80
N GLU A 138 7.66 5.61 -11.81
CA GLU A 138 8.87 4.86 -12.11
C GLU A 138 8.90 4.48 -13.59
N ASN A 139 10.01 4.78 -14.27
CA ASN A 139 10.29 4.37 -15.64
C ASN A 139 9.19 4.73 -16.66
N ARG A 140 8.34 5.73 -16.33
CA ARG A 140 7.11 6.08 -17.07
C ARG A 140 6.14 4.91 -17.26
N LYS A 141 6.19 3.88 -16.42
CA LYS A 141 5.35 2.68 -16.53
C LYS A 141 4.42 2.52 -15.34
N THR A 142 4.95 2.68 -14.13
CA THR A 142 4.21 2.36 -12.91
C THR A 142 4.12 3.58 -12.01
N LEU A 143 2.92 3.82 -11.50
CA LEU A 143 2.62 4.85 -10.53
C LEU A 143 2.64 4.24 -9.13
N TYR A 144 3.38 4.89 -8.25
CA TYR A 144 3.53 4.55 -6.85
C TYR A 144 3.12 5.72 -5.96
N ILE A 145 2.67 5.42 -4.75
CA ILE A 145 2.49 6.39 -3.66
C ILE A 145 3.51 6.07 -2.58
N ASP A 146 4.45 6.98 -2.34
CA ASP A 146 5.39 6.90 -1.23
C ASP A 146 4.72 7.36 0.06
N LEU A 147 4.61 6.45 1.02
CA LEU A 147 4.02 6.62 2.35
C LEU A 147 5.09 6.75 3.44
N ARG A 148 6.39 6.84 3.08
CA ARG A 148 7.49 6.71 4.04
C ARG A 148 7.53 7.72 5.16
N GLY A 149 6.97 8.91 4.97
CA GLY A 149 6.91 9.92 6.00
C GLY A 149 5.65 9.83 6.89
N ILE A 150 4.76 8.84 6.68
CA ILE A 150 3.67 8.55 7.62
C ILE A 150 4.28 7.73 8.76
N SER A 151 4.93 8.42 9.70
CA SER A 151 5.27 7.81 10.98
C SER A 151 3.97 7.57 11.73
N ALA A 152 3.58 6.31 11.88
CA ALA A 152 2.53 5.97 12.84
C ALA A 152 3.10 6.29 14.23
N THR A 153 2.57 7.33 14.87
CA THR A 153 2.72 7.48 16.32
C THR A 153 2.05 6.25 16.91
N SER A 154 2.85 5.30 17.38
CA SER A 154 2.37 4.17 18.17
C SER A 154 1.77 4.76 19.43
N THR A 155 0.45 4.88 19.50
CA THR A 155 -0.23 5.09 20.78
C THR A 155 0.04 3.85 21.62
N THR A 156 1.04 3.95 22.49
CA THR A 156 1.26 3.00 23.58
C THR A 156 0.03 3.10 24.48
N ALA A 157 -0.83 2.08 24.43
CA ALA A 157 -1.91 1.92 25.40
C ALA A 157 -1.30 1.60 26.79
N PRO A 158 -1.91 2.10 27.89
CA PRO A 158 -1.41 1.93 29.26
C PRO A 158 -1.44 0.48 29.75
#